data_AF-A0A5J4QYE9-F1
#
_entry.id   AF-A0A5J4QYE9-F1
#
_cell.length_a   1.000
_cell.length_b   1.000
_cell.length_c   1.000
_cell.angle_alpha   90.00
_cell.angle_beta   90.00
_cell.angle_gamma   90.00
#
_symmetry.space_group_name_H-M   'P 1'
#
loop_
_entity.id
_entity.type
_entity.pdbx_description
1 polymer ?
#
loop_
_entity_poly.entity_id
_entity_poly.type
_entity_poly.pdbx_seq_one_letter_code
_entity_poly.pdbx_strand_id
1 'polypeptide(L)'
;MGYSWKRARLSLKMFRNQERFDKQQQEIKSLMKLDKKDYIDLYFGDESHFGLVPNVPYAWQHKDEPLLLPCKKSQKLSVFGL
;
A
#
# COMPACT_ATOMS: atom_id res chain seq x y z
N MET A 1 -20.29 11.63 -22.33
CA MET A 1 -20.61 10.96 -21.05
C MET A 1 -19.31 10.38 -20.50
N GLY A 2 -18.59 11.13 -19.67
CA GLY A 2 -17.16 10.91 -19.36
C GLY A 2 -16.87 9.96 -18.20
N TYR A 3 -17.63 8.87 -18.05
CA TYR A 3 -17.42 7.91 -16.97
C TYR A 3 -16.80 6.62 -17.52
N SER A 4 -15.83 6.07 -16.79
CA SER A 4 -15.19 4.79 -17.10
C SER A 4 -15.35 3.85 -15.91
N TRP A 5 -15.68 2.58 -16.16
CA TRP A 5 -15.82 1.57 -15.11
C TRP A 5 -14.43 1.27 -14.53
N LYS A 6 -14.17 1.77 -13.32
CA LYS A 6 -12.91 1.56 -12.59
C LYS A 6 -13.20 1.24 -11.14
N ARG A 7 -12.35 0.40 -10.53
CA ARG A 7 -12.41 0.12 -9.09
C ARG A 7 -12.25 1.42 -8.31
N ALA A 8 -13.14 1.65 -7.35
CA ALA A 8 -13.01 2.74 -6.39
C ALA A 8 -11.70 2.60 -5.60
N ARG A 9 -10.98 3.71 -5.39
CA ARG A 9 -9.73 3.73 -4.64
C ARG A 9 -9.98 4.32 -3.27
N LEU A 10 -9.51 3.64 -2.22
CA LEU A 10 -9.41 4.24 -0.90
C LEU A 10 -8.36 5.36 -0.95
N SER A 11 -8.68 6.52 -0.39
CA SER A 11 -7.77 7.65 -0.34
C SER A 11 -7.77 8.26 1.04
N LEU A 12 -6.58 8.40 1.62
CA LEU A 12 -6.38 9.15 2.87
C LEU A 12 -6.14 10.64 2.62
N LYS A 13 -6.26 11.12 1.37
CA LYS A 13 -5.95 12.51 1.02
C LYS A 13 -6.74 13.52 1.85
N MET A 14 -7.98 13.19 2.19
CA MET A 14 -8.84 14.06 3.01
C MET A 14 -8.44 14.12 4.49
N PHE A 15 -7.75 13.08 4.99
CA PHE A 15 -7.28 13.01 6.38
C PHE A 15 -5.81 13.41 6.52
N ARG A 16 -5.15 13.75 5.41
CA ARG A 16 -3.73 14.07 5.39
C ARG A 16 -3.51 15.48 5.93
N ASN A 17 -2.60 15.62 6.89
CA ASN A 17 -2.04 16.92 7.24
C ASN A 17 -1.17 17.42 6.08
N GLN A 18 -1.64 18.44 5.38
CA GLN A 18 -1.03 18.92 4.15
C GLN A 18 0.34 19.58 4.40
N GLU A 19 0.48 20.38 5.46
CA GLU A 19 1.75 21.04 5.81
C GLU A 19 2.86 20.03 6.10
N ARG A 20 2.55 19.00 6.89
CA ARG A 20 3.51 17.93 7.19
C ARG A 20 3.93 17.18 5.93
N PHE A 21 2.97 16.87 5.05
CA PHE A 21 3.24 16.18 3.80
C PHE A 21 4.14 17.00 2.88
N ASP A 22 3.85 18.30 2.73
CA ASP A 22 4.63 19.19 1.87
C ASP A 22 6.05 19.41 2.40
N LYS A 23 6.22 19.51 3.73
CA LYS A 23 7.53 19.55 4.36
C LYS A 23 8.36 18.31 4.06
N GLN A 24 7.79 17.12 4.25
CA GLN A 24 8.47 15.85 3.98
C GLN A 24 8.85 15.72 2.48
N GLN A 25 7.98 16.16 1.58
CA GLN A 25 8.28 16.19 0.14
C GLN A 25 9.44 17.13 -0.20
N GLN A 26 9.56 18.28 0.47
CA GLN A 26 10.68 19.21 0.27
C GLN A 26 11.99 18.65 0.81
N GLU A 27 11.96 17.98 1.97
CA GLU A 27 13.13 17.32 2.56
C GLU A 27 13.67 16.24 1.62
N ILE A 28 12.81 15.33 1.15
CA ILE A 28 13.19 14.27 0.19
C ILE A 28 13.81 14.87 -1.08
N LYS A 29 13.20 15.92 -1.65
CA LYS A 29 13.76 16.60 -2.82
C LYS A 29 15.13 17.20 -2.57
N SER A 30 15.38 17.71 -1.35
CA SER A 30 16.68 18.26 -0.97
C SER A 30 17.73 17.16 -0.86
N LEU A 31 17.38 16.03 -0.24
CA LEU A 31 18.25 14.85 -0.15
C LEU A 31 18.60 14.28 -1.54
N MET A 32 17.62 14.12 -2.42
CA MET A 32 17.84 13.68 -3.80
C MET A 32 18.75 14.63 -4.59
N LYS A 33 18.77 15.93 -4.27
CA LYS A 33 19.69 16.89 -4.91
C LYS A 33 21.12 16.74 -4.40
N LEU A 34 21.31 16.37 -3.13
CA LEU A 34 22.63 16.12 -2.55
C LEU A 34 23.23 14.82 -3.10
N ASP A 35 22.39 13.79 -3.22
CA ASP A 35 22.73 12.50 -3.83
C ASP A 35 23.19 12.68 -5.29
N LYS A 36 22.44 13.42 -6.10
CA LYS A 36 22.83 13.76 -7.48
C LYS A 36 24.15 14.54 -7.62
N LYS A 37 24.63 15.15 -6.53
CA LYS A 37 25.88 15.90 -6.52
C LYS A 37 27.01 15.08 -5.86
N ASP A 38 26.80 13.79 -5.64
CA ASP A 38 27.73 12.85 -4.99
C ASP A 38 28.14 13.29 -3.56
N TYR A 39 27.30 14.09 -2.88
CA TYR A 39 27.56 14.47 -1.48
C TYR A 39 27.13 13.40 -0.48
N ILE A 40 26.12 12.59 -0.83
CA ILE A 40 25.58 11.52 0.01
C ILE A 40 25.16 10.36 -0.88
N ASP A 41 25.11 9.15 -0.32
CA ASP A 41 24.43 8.01 -0.94
C ASP A 41 23.02 7.90 -0.36
N LEU A 42 21.98 8.03 -1.20
CA LEU A 42 20.59 7.98 -0.77
C LEU A 42 19.97 6.59 -1.03
N TYR A 43 19.53 5.94 0.06
CA TYR A 43 18.79 4.67 0.03
C TYR A 43 17.37 4.86 0.54
N PHE A 44 16.41 4.12 -0.03
CA PHE A 44 15.00 4.18 0.35
C PHE A 44 14.56 2.84 0.93
N GLY A 45 14.37 2.80 2.24
CA GLY A 45 13.81 1.64 2.90
C GLY A 45 12.28 1.67 2.98
N ASP A 46 11.66 0.50 2.85
CA ASP A 46 10.22 0.32 3.05
C ASP A 46 9.89 -1.01 3.73
N GLU A 47 8.79 -1.03 4.48
CA GLU A 47 8.29 -2.22 5.15
C GLU A 47 7.06 -2.78 4.42
N SER A 48 7.18 -4.02 3.95
CA SER A 48 6.10 -4.75 3.32
C SER A 48 5.52 -5.82 4.24
N HIS A 49 4.19 -5.86 4.29
CA HIS A 49 3.44 -6.82 5.10
C HIS A 49 2.76 -7.86 4.20
N PHE A 50 3.11 -9.13 4.40
CA PHE A 50 2.50 -10.25 3.68
C PHE A 50 1.45 -10.92 4.55
N GLY A 51 0.19 -10.68 4.20
CA GLY A 51 -0.94 -11.44 4.73
C GLY A 51 -0.99 -12.80 4.03
N LEU A 52 -0.60 -13.85 4.74
CA LEU A 52 -0.68 -15.23 4.23
C LEU A 52 -2.10 -15.84 4.36
N VAL A 53 -3.11 -15.00 4.59
CA VAL A 53 -4.52 -15.42 4.58
C VAL A 53 -5.01 -15.31 3.13
N PRO A 54 -5.52 -16.39 2.52
CA PRO A 54 -6.03 -16.34 1.15
C PRO A 54 -7.16 -15.32 1.04
N ASN A 55 -7.14 -14.53 -0.03
CA ASN A 55 -8.24 -13.62 -0.34
C ASN A 55 -9.48 -14.44 -0.67
N VAL A 56 -10.59 -14.20 0.04
CA VAL A 56 -11.86 -14.91 -0.22
C VAL A 56 -12.42 -14.40 -1.55
N PRO A 57 -12.50 -15.25 -2.58
CA PRO A 57 -13.01 -14.83 -3.88
C PRO A 57 -14.52 -14.53 -3.78
N TYR A 58 -15.00 -13.63 -4.64
CA TYR A 58 -16.43 -13.45 -4.83
C TYR A 58 -16.97 -14.65 -5.61
N ALA A 59 -17.99 -15.30 -5.06
CA ALA A 59 -18.69 -16.42 -5.70
C ALA A 59 -20.20 -16.21 -5.58
N TRP A 60 -20.94 -16.58 -6.63
CA TRP A 60 -22.39 -16.75 -6.56
C TRP A 60 -22.69 -17.97 -5.70
N GLN A 61 -23.52 -17.82 -4.68
CA GLN A 61 -23.82 -18.86 -3.69
C GLN A 61 -25.32 -18.92 -3.45
N HIS A 62 -25.84 -20.15 -3.27
CA HIS A 62 -27.22 -20.34 -2.85
C HIS A 62 -27.36 -19.95 -1.38
N LYS A 63 -28.49 -19.32 -1.03
CA LYS A 63 -28.71 -18.75 0.31
C LYS A 63 -28.62 -19.79 1.43
N ASP A 64 -29.00 -21.03 1.13
CA ASP A 64 -29.06 -22.14 2.09
C ASP A 64 -27.85 -23.08 2.01
N GLU A 65 -26.93 -22.85 1.07
CA GLU A 65 -25.73 -23.67 0.88
C GLU A 65 -24.48 -22.78 0.70
N PRO A 66 -23.83 -22.40 1.80
CA PRO A 66 -22.62 -21.58 1.75
C PRO A 66 -21.42 -22.37 1.20
N LEU A 67 -20.65 -21.75 0.31
CA LEU A 67 -19.40 -22.32 -0.21
C LEU A 67 -18.31 -22.19 0.85
N LEU A 68 -17.88 -23.31 1.42
CA LEU A 68 -16.83 -23.35 2.43
C LEU A 68 -15.48 -23.62 1.77
N LEU A 69 -14.56 -22.66 1.85
CA LEU A 69 -13.17 -22.83 1.41
C LEU A 69 -12.30 -23.19 2.63
N PRO A 70 -11.47 -24.25 2.55
CA PRO A 70 -10.55 -24.59 3.61
C PRO A 70 -9.51 -23.47 3.76
N CYS A 71 -9.47 -22.83 4.93
CA CYS A 71 -8.54 -21.74 5.20
C CYS A 71 -8.00 -21.86 6.63
N LYS A 72 -6.69 -21.62 6.78
CA LYS A 72 -6.02 -21.47 8.07
C LYS A 72 -5.35 -20.11 8.12
N LYS A 73 -5.56 -19.36 9.21
CA LYS A 73 -4.80 -18.12 9.45
C LYS A 73 -3.32 -18.48 9.63
N SER A 74 -2.49 -18.02 8.71
CA SER A 74 -1.04 -18.12 8.83
C SER A 74 -0.47 -16.88 9.54
N GLN A 75 0.76 -16.99 10.03
CA GLN A 75 1.47 -15.86 10.65
C GLN A 75 1.70 -14.76 9.62
N LYS A 76 1.64 -13.50 10.07
CA LYS A 76 1.97 -12.35 9.22
C LYS A 76 3.49 -12.28 9.09
N LEU A 77 3.98 -12.12 7.87
CA LEU A 77 5.40 -11.89 7.61
C LEU A 77 5.59 -10.40 7.29
N SER A 78 6.40 -9.72 8.08
CA SER A 78 6.85 -8.36 7.78
C SER A 78 8.29 -8.43 7.28
N VAL A 79 8.56 -7.79 6.15
CA VAL A 79 9.89 -7.74 5.53
C VAL A 79 10.26 -6.28 5.36
N PHE A 80 11.49 -5.94 5.70
CA PHE A 80 12.06 -4.62 5.47
C PHE A 80 13.06 -4.71 4.31
N GLY A 81 12.89 -3.83 3.32
CA GLY A 81 13.87 -3.61 2.26
C GLY A 81 14.60 -2.29 2.48
N LEU A 82 15.85 -2.21 2.02
CA LEU A 82 16.70 -1.01 2.01
C LEU A 82 17.07 -0.64 0.57
#